data_AF-A0A150THA7-F1
#
_entry.id   AF-A0A150THA7-F1
#
_cell.length_a   1.000
_cell.length_b   1.000
_cell.length_c   1.000
_cell.angle_alpha   90.00
_cell.angle_beta   90.00
_cell.angle_gamma   90.00
#
_symmetry.space_group_name_H-M   'P 1'
#
loop_
_entity.id
_entity.type
_entity.pdbx_description
1 polymer ?
#
loop_
_entity_poly.entity_id
_entity_poly.type
_entity_poly.pdbx_seq_one_letter_code
_entity_poly.pdbx_strand_id
1 'polypeptide(L)'
;MPDQAHGGAAERRAEESVSARFTRIMNASTSRWGVLTDPPLVALASGAFLLAFLAALGRDAGPSVARALGALALAPIAVALAVSVALRGARRAVVAWLARQPFPVENLNAVLNGLGEALEVTFAGAVPDAAELNVELDKVHPDAFVTGGVEDARTLDIRIGVVDSKRNPAATNHQRYARVRELVERVLVPLAERYPIQSVRVK
;
A
#
# COMPACT_ATOMS: atom_id res chain seq x y z
N MET A 1 33.84 -11.74 -8.52
CA MET A 1 32.95 -10.70 -7.92
C MET A 1 32.22 -9.92 -9.02
N PRO A 2 31.07 -10.41 -9.55
CA PRO A 2 30.26 -9.68 -10.55
C PRO A 2 28.95 -9.08 -10.01
N ASP A 3 28.62 -9.28 -8.73
CA ASP A 3 27.24 -9.10 -8.23
C ASP A 3 26.91 -7.68 -7.69
N GLN A 4 27.92 -6.86 -7.40
CA GLN A 4 27.69 -5.54 -6.79
C GLN A 4 27.20 -4.47 -7.79
N ALA A 5 27.57 -4.58 -9.08
CA ALA A 5 27.17 -3.61 -10.09
C ALA A 5 25.68 -3.73 -10.47
N HIS A 6 25.13 -4.95 -10.45
CA HIS A 6 23.72 -5.22 -10.75
C HIS A 6 22.81 -4.80 -9.60
N GLY A 7 23.22 -5.06 -8.35
CA GLY A 7 22.50 -4.60 -7.16
C GLY A 7 22.33 -3.08 -7.10
N GLY A 8 23.39 -2.32 -7.38
CA GLY A 8 23.34 -0.85 -7.37
C GLY A 8 22.52 -0.22 -8.51
N ALA A 9 22.31 -0.93 -9.63
CA ALA A 9 21.44 -0.47 -10.71
C ALA A 9 19.95 -0.72 -10.39
N ALA A 10 19.62 -1.88 -9.83
CA ALA A 10 18.26 -2.22 -9.40
C ALA A 10 17.79 -1.32 -8.26
N GLU A 11 18.67 -1.03 -7.29
CA GLU A 11 18.36 -0.14 -6.18
C GLU A 11 18.10 1.29 -6.64
N ARG A 12 18.96 1.88 -7.49
CA ARG A 12 18.73 3.22 -8.06
C ARG A 12 17.41 3.33 -8.80
N ARG A 13 17.09 2.32 -9.62
CA ARG A 13 15.80 2.26 -10.33
C ARG A 13 14.62 2.19 -9.37
N ALA A 14 14.73 1.38 -8.32
CA ALA A 14 13.73 1.29 -7.27
C ALA A 14 13.53 2.62 -6.53
N GLU A 15 14.61 3.39 -6.34
CA GLU A 15 14.53 4.74 -5.78
C GLU A 15 13.83 5.73 -6.70
N GLU A 16 14.04 5.64 -8.02
CA GLU A 16 13.38 6.49 -9.03
C GLU A 16 11.88 6.21 -9.15
N SER A 17 11.45 4.97 -8.89
CA SER A 17 10.02 4.58 -8.91
C SER A 17 9.18 5.17 -7.78
N VAL A 18 9.80 5.75 -6.74
CA VAL A 18 9.11 6.27 -5.55
C VAL A 18 9.61 7.65 -5.14
N SER A 19 8.81 8.37 -4.37
CA SER A 19 9.22 9.69 -3.87
C SER A 19 10.44 9.59 -2.95
N ALA A 20 11.35 10.57 -3.05
CA ALA A 20 12.51 10.70 -2.18
C ALA A 20 12.13 10.76 -0.69
N ARG A 21 10.96 11.34 -0.38
CA ARG A 21 10.38 11.37 0.96
C ARG A 21 8.93 10.90 0.91
N PHE A 22 8.60 9.95 1.78
CA PHE A 22 7.23 9.48 1.93
C PHE A 22 6.43 10.44 2.80
N THR A 23 5.24 10.81 2.31
CA THR A 23 4.24 11.54 3.09
C THR A 23 3.68 10.66 4.20
N ARG A 24 2.91 11.23 5.13
CA ARG A 24 2.22 10.44 6.16
C ARG A 24 1.31 9.37 5.54
N ILE A 25 0.58 9.75 4.48
CA ILE A 25 -0.32 8.86 3.75
C ILE A 25 0.47 7.72 3.12
N MET A 26 1.57 8.02 2.41
CA MET A 26 2.40 6.98 1.80
C MET A 26 2.95 6.00 2.83
N ASN A 27 3.41 6.48 3.99
CA ASN A 27 3.85 5.60 5.09
C ASN A 27 2.69 4.74 5.61
N ALA A 28 1.52 5.33 5.84
CA ALA A 28 0.32 4.64 6.31
C ALA A 28 -0.11 3.52 5.35
N SER A 29 -0.11 3.76 4.04
CA SER A 29 -0.49 2.77 3.01
C SER A 29 0.38 1.50 3.05
N THR A 30 1.61 1.56 3.58
CA THR A 30 2.46 0.36 3.65
C THR A 30 2.09 -0.64 4.74
N SER A 31 1.11 -0.33 5.61
CA SER A 31 0.76 -1.16 6.76
C SER A 31 -0.73 -1.11 7.11
N ARG A 32 -1.29 -2.25 7.55
CA ARG A 32 -2.67 -2.34 8.07
C ARG A 32 -2.92 -1.40 9.26
N TRP A 33 -1.87 -1.08 10.00
CA TRP A 33 -1.95 -0.18 11.16
C TRP A 33 -1.93 1.29 10.77
N GLY A 34 -1.65 1.63 9.49
CA GLY A 34 -1.61 3.01 9.02
C GLY A 34 -2.91 3.79 9.26
N VAL A 35 -4.05 3.10 9.28
CA VAL A 35 -5.36 3.67 9.63
C VAL A 35 -5.39 4.32 11.01
N LEU A 36 -4.57 3.86 11.95
CA LEU A 36 -4.46 4.43 13.30
C LEU A 36 -3.75 5.79 13.33
N THR A 37 -3.19 6.23 12.19
CA THR A 37 -2.55 7.55 12.02
C THR A 37 -3.45 8.56 11.30
N ASP A 38 -4.67 8.14 10.92
CA ASP A 38 -5.66 8.97 10.23
C ASP A 38 -6.20 10.08 11.16
N PRO A 39 -6.06 11.37 10.81
CA PRO A 39 -6.44 12.45 11.69
C PRO A 39 -7.95 12.45 12.07
N PRO A 40 -8.90 12.24 11.14
CA PRO A 40 -10.31 12.05 11.49
C PRO A 40 -10.56 10.94 12.52
N LEU A 41 -9.97 9.76 12.33
CA LEU A 41 -10.14 8.64 13.27
C LEU A 41 -9.57 8.95 14.65
N VAL A 42 -8.38 9.53 14.71
CA VAL A 42 -7.74 9.92 15.98
C VAL A 42 -8.57 10.99 16.69
N ALA A 43 -9.06 12.00 15.95
CA ALA A 43 -9.89 13.07 16.52
C ALA A 43 -11.22 12.55 17.07
N LEU A 44 -11.91 11.67 16.33
CA LEU A 44 -13.17 11.06 16.78
C LEU A 44 -12.97 10.23 18.05
N ALA A 45 -11.93 9.38 18.07
CA ALA A 45 -11.62 8.54 19.22
C ALA A 45 -11.26 9.40 20.45
N SER A 46 -10.36 10.37 20.31
CA SER A 46 -9.99 11.28 21.39
C SER A 46 -11.17 12.12 21.88
N GLY A 47 -12.02 12.61 20.97
CA GLY A 47 -13.22 13.38 21.31
C GLY A 47 -14.22 12.57 22.12
N ALA A 48 -14.49 11.32 21.74
CA ALA A 48 -15.39 10.43 22.49
C ALA A 48 -14.90 10.18 23.93
N PHE A 49 -13.61 9.89 24.10
CA PHE A 49 -13.03 9.70 25.43
C PHE A 49 -12.98 10.99 26.24
N LEU A 50 -12.73 12.14 25.60
CA LEU A 50 -12.76 13.45 26.25
C LEU A 50 -14.17 13.77 26.77
N LEU A 51 -15.22 13.52 25.98
CA LEU A 51 -16.60 13.71 26.41
C LEU A 51 -16.95 12.79 27.59
N ALA A 52 -16.51 11.54 27.56
CA ALA A 52 -16.70 10.61 28.68
C ALA A 52 -15.97 11.09 29.95
N PHE A 53 -14.74 11.58 29.81
CA PHE A 53 -13.97 12.17 30.91
C PHE A 53 -14.68 13.38 31.51
N LEU A 54 -15.12 14.33 30.69
CA LEU A 54 -15.84 15.52 31.14
C LEU A 54 -17.17 15.17 31.82
N ALA A 55 -17.92 14.20 31.28
CA ALA A 55 -19.16 13.71 31.89
C ALA A 55 -18.92 13.03 33.24
N ALA A 56 -17.81 12.32 33.40
CA ALA A 56 -17.43 11.72 34.68
C ALA A 56 -17.08 12.79 35.72
N LEU A 57 -16.34 13.83 35.33
CA LEU A 57 -16.08 14.97 36.21
C LEU A 57 -17.36 15.70 36.61
N GLY A 58 -18.29 15.91 35.68
CA GLY A 58 -19.58 16.56 35.96
C GLY A 58 -20.55 15.73 36.82
N ARG A 59 -20.24 14.46 37.07
CA ARG A 59 -21.01 13.57 37.98
C ARG A 59 -20.26 13.22 39.27
N ASP A 60 -19.22 13.99 39.60
CA ASP A 60 -18.38 13.75 40.79
C ASP A 60 -17.83 12.31 40.86
N ALA A 61 -17.48 11.74 39.70
CA ALA A 61 -16.88 10.41 39.66
C ALA A 61 -15.57 10.38 40.46
N GLY A 62 -15.31 9.27 41.13
CA GLY A 62 -14.14 9.13 42.00
C GLY A 62 -12.80 9.39 41.27
N PRO A 63 -11.74 9.82 41.98
CA PRO A 63 -10.46 10.22 41.40
C PRO A 63 -9.82 9.18 40.48
N SER A 64 -10.00 7.90 40.78
CA SER A 64 -9.50 6.78 39.96
C SER A 64 -10.18 6.71 38.59
N VAL A 65 -11.50 6.96 38.54
CA VAL A 65 -12.28 6.95 37.29
C VAL A 65 -11.89 8.14 36.41
N ALA A 66 -11.74 9.32 37.01
CA ALA A 66 -11.29 10.52 36.31
C ALA A 66 -9.90 10.30 35.70
N ARG A 67 -8.93 9.77 36.45
CA ARG A 67 -7.58 9.47 35.92
C ARG A 67 -7.61 8.45 34.77
N ALA A 68 -8.39 7.38 34.91
CA ALA A 68 -8.50 6.35 33.88
C ALA A 68 -9.06 6.93 32.57
N LEU A 69 -10.15 7.70 32.65
CA LEU A 69 -10.76 8.34 31.48
C LEU A 69 -9.86 9.43 30.87
N GLY A 70 -9.14 10.19 31.69
CA GLY A 70 -8.15 11.16 31.21
C GLY A 70 -7.00 10.49 30.44
N ALA A 71 -6.49 9.35 30.92
CA ALA A 71 -5.49 8.57 30.20
C ALA A 71 -6.04 8.03 28.87
N LEU A 72 -7.29 7.54 28.87
CA LEU A 72 -7.97 7.06 27.65
C LEU A 72 -8.19 8.18 26.62
N ALA A 73 -8.41 9.43 27.04
CA ALA A 73 -8.54 10.56 26.11
C ALA A 73 -7.25 10.84 25.32
N LEU A 74 -6.09 10.60 25.95
CA LEU A 74 -4.77 10.76 25.32
C LEU A 74 -4.30 9.52 24.55
N ALA A 75 -4.88 8.34 24.83
CA ALA A 75 -4.44 7.08 24.25
C ALA A 75 -4.46 7.04 22.71
N PRO A 76 -5.51 7.54 22.00
CA PRO A 76 -5.50 7.54 20.53
C PRO A 76 -4.35 8.33 19.93
N ILE A 77 -3.98 9.46 20.54
CA ILE A 77 -2.86 10.30 20.10
C ILE A 77 -1.54 9.54 20.32
N ALA A 78 -1.35 8.94 21.49
CA ALA A 78 -0.15 8.16 21.80
C ALA A 78 0.02 6.97 20.83
N VAL A 79 -1.06 6.26 20.51
CA VAL A 79 -1.07 5.16 19.53
C VAL A 79 -0.71 5.69 18.14
N ALA A 80 -1.32 6.79 17.69
CA ALA A 80 -1.03 7.39 16.39
C ALA A 80 0.44 7.81 16.26
N LEU A 81 1.03 8.36 17.31
CA LEU A 81 2.46 8.71 17.36
C LEU A 81 3.35 7.46 17.30
N ALA A 82 3.05 6.44 18.11
CA ALA A 82 3.81 5.20 18.12
C ALA A 82 3.80 4.51 16.75
N VAL A 83 2.62 4.41 16.12
CA VAL A 83 2.49 3.86 14.77
C VAL A 83 3.23 4.73 13.74
N SER A 84 3.12 6.05 13.82
CA SER A 84 3.84 6.95 12.91
C SER A 84 5.37 6.78 13.01
N VAL A 85 5.91 6.54 14.21
CA VAL A 85 7.33 6.24 14.41
C VAL A 85 7.69 4.89 13.82
N ALA A 86 6.88 3.85 14.08
CA ALA A 86 7.10 2.51 13.53
C ALA A 86 7.12 2.49 12.00
N LEU A 87 6.33 3.36 11.36
CA LEU A 87 6.24 3.47 9.90
C LEU A 87 7.34 4.34 9.25
N ARG A 88 8.27 4.94 10.01
CA ARG A 88 9.37 5.74 9.43
C ARG A 88 10.28 4.92 8.50
N GLY A 89 10.34 3.60 8.68
CA GLY A 89 11.11 2.68 7.84
C GLY A 89 10.43 2.30 6.52
N ALA A 90 9.18 2.73 6.29
CA ALA A 90 8.36 2.26 5.17
C ALA A 90 9.01 2.45 3.80
N ARG A 91 9.61 3.63 3.52
CA ARG A 91 10.30 3.88 2.25
C ARG A 91 11.40 2.84 1.98
N ARG A 92 12.26 2.58 2.97
CA ARG A 92 13.36 1.61 2.81
C ARG A 92 12.82 0.21 2.53
N ALA A 93 11.75 -0.20 3.21
CA ALA A 93 11.11 -1.49 2.95
C ALA A 93 10.52 -1.58 1.54
N VAL A 94 9.89 -0.50 1.05
CA VAL A 94 9.36 -0.42 -0.32
C VAL A 94 10.47 -0.47 -1.36
N VAL A 95 11.52 0.34 -1.21
CA VAL A 95 12.67 0.33 -2.13
C VAL A 95 13.35 -1.03 -2.15
N ALA A 96 13.58 -1.63 -0.97
CA ALA A 96 14.15 -2.97 -0.88
C ALA A 96 13.25 -4.04 -1.53
N TRP A 97 11.92 -3.88 -1.47
CA TRP A 97 10.99 -4.75 -2.17
C TRP A 97 11.07 -4.57 -3.69
N LEU A 98 11.05 -3.32 -4.17
CA LEU A 98 11.17 -2.98 -5.59
C LEU A 98 12.49 -3.49 -6.21
N ALA A 99 13.60 -3.32 -5.50
CA ALA A 99 14.93 -3.72 -5.97
C ALA A 99 15.10 -5.24 -6.13
N ARG A 100 14.23 -6.05 -5.51
CA ARG A 100 14.25 -7.51 -5.60
C ARG A 100 13.40 -8.07 -6.75
N GLN A 101 12.61 -7.23 -7.42
CA GLN A 101 11.76 -7.71 -8.51
C GLN A 101 12.59 -7.98 -9.78
N PRO A 102 12.24 -9.01 -10.58
CA PRO A 102 13.00 -9.37 -11.78
C PRO A 102 12.80 -8.38 -12.93
N PHE A 103 11.77 -7.53 -12.86
CA PHE A 103 11.45 -6.47 -13.81
C PHE A 103 11.18 -5.15 -13.05
N PRO A 104 11.32 -3.99 -13.71
CA PRO A 104 11.01 -2.72 -13.09
C PRO A 104 9.51 -2.58 -12.78
N VAL A 105 9.22 -2.16 -11.55
CA VAL A 105 7.89 -1.71 -11.13
C VAL A 105 7.94 -0.19 -10.95
N GLU A 106 7.22 0.53 -11.81
CA GLU A 106 7.26 1.97 -11.96
C GLU A 106 6.03 2.64 -11.35
N ASN A 107 6.19 3.92 -10.98
CA ASN A 107 5.11 4.78 -10.48
C ASN A 107 4.35 4.24 -9.24
N LEU A 108 5.02 3.52 -8.34
CA LEU A 108 4.37 2.96 -7.15
C LEU A 108 3.79 4.05 -6.22
N ASN A 109 4.25 5.30 -6.36
CA ASN A 109 3.64 6.48 -5.74
C ASN A 109 2.14 6.60 -5.99
N ALA A 110 1.63 6.19 -7.16
CA ALA A 110 0.21 6.24 -7.46
C ALA A 110 -0.59 5.39 -6.47
N VAL A 111 -0.17 4.14 -6.21
CA VAL A 111 -0.81 3.26 -5.22
C VAL A 111 -0.62 3.79 -3.81
N LEU A 112 0.59 4.23 -3.44
CA LEU A 112 0.88 4.71 -2.08
C LEU A 112 0.10 5.98 -1.71
N ASN A 113 -0.28 6.79 -2.69
CA ASN A 113 -1.13 7.97 -2.51
C ASN A 113 -2.63 7.68 -2.72
N GLY A 114 -3.01 6.44 -3.01
CA GLY A 114 -4.42 6.07 -3.18
C GLY A 114 -5.02 6.42 -4.54
N LEU A 115 -4.19 6.66 -5.56
CA LEU A 115 -4.64 7.01 -6.91
C LEU A 115 -4.53 5.86 -7.92
N GLY A 116 -3.60 4.92 -7.72
CA GLY A 116 -3.42 3.83 -8.67
C GLY A 116 -4.60 2.86 -8.64
N GLU A 117 -5.07 2.39 -9.78
CA GLU A 117 -6.21 1.46 -9.87
C GLU A 117 -5.94 0.25 -10.77
N ALA A 118 -4.91 0.36 -11.61
CA ALA A 118 -4.50 -0.69 -12.52
C ALA A 118 -2.97 -0.80 -12.64
N LEU A 119 -2.53 -1.91 -13.20
CA LEU A 119 -1.17 -2.19 -13.59
C LEU A 119 -1.13 -2.33 -15.11
N GLU A 120 -0.30 -1.52 -15.77
CA GLU A 120 0.08 -1.74 -17.16
C GLU A 120 1.32 -2.62 -17.19
N VAL A 121 1.21 -3.81 -17.76
CA VAL A 121 2.31 -4.78 -17.90
C VAL A 121 2.76 -4.76 -19.34
N THR A 122 4.02 -4.39 -19.58
CA THR A 122 4.65 -4.41 -20.91
C THR A 122 5.49 -5.66 -21.05
N PHE A 123 5.27 -6.44 -22.11
CA PHE A 123 6.00 -7.67 -22.41
C PHE A 123 7.07 -7.43 -23.46
N ALA A 124 8.25 -8.03 -23.27
CA ALA A 124 9.35 -7.92 -24.23
C ALA A 124 9.11 -8.73 -25.53
N GLY A 125 8.22 -9.72 -25.48
CA GLY A 125 7.98 -10.66 -26.58
C GLY A 125 6.50 -11.00 -26.73
N ALA A 126 6.17 -12.28 -26.63
CA ALA A 126 4.78 -12.73 -26.67
C ALA A 126 3.98 -12.19 -25.48
N VAL A 127 2.72 -11.87 -25.73
CA VAL A 127 1.74 -11.48 -24.70
C VAL A 127 0.92 -12.72 -24.34
N PRO A 128 0.70 -13.03 -23.04
CA PRO A 128 -0.13 -14.15 -22.65
C PRO A 128 -1.59 -13.93 -23.03
N ASP A 129 -2.32 -15.02 -23.21
CA ASP A 129 -3.77 -14.95 -23.39
C ASP A 129 -4.46 -14.40 -22.14
N ALA A 130 -5.43 -13.51 -22.34
CA ALA A 130 -6.11 -12.85 -21.24
C ALA A 130 -6.96 -13.81 -20.40
N ALA A 131 -7.54 -14.86 -21.00
CA ALA A 131 -8.34 -15.83 -20.25
C ALA A 131 -7.45 -16.71 -19.36
N GLU A 132 -6.29 -17.15 -19.86
CA GLU A 132 -5.30 -17.86 -19.05
C GLU A 132 -4.79 -16.99 -17.90
N LEU A 133 -4.44 -15.73 -18.17
CA LEU A 133 -3.94 -14.82 -17.14
C LEU A 133 -5.01 -14.53 -16.08
N ASN A 134 -6.27 -14.38 -16.46
CA ASN A 134 -7.38 -14.15 -15.53
C ASN A 134 -7.57 -15.33 -14.55
N VAL A 135 -7.30 -16.57 -14.96
CA VAL A 135 -7.32 -17.73 -14.04
C VAL A 135 -6.26 -17.60 -12.94
N GLU A 136 -5.08 -17.09 -13.28
CA GLU A 136 -4.02 -16.85 -12.28
C GLU A 136 -4.30 -15.64 -11.39
N LEU A 137 -4.89 -14.58 -11.95
CA LEU A 137 -5.27 -13.38 -11.19
C LEU A 137 -6.39 -13.67 -10.18
N ASP A 138 -7.36 -14.52 -10.54
CA ASP A 138 -8.47 -14.92 -9.67
C ASP A 138 -7.98 -15.64 -8.39
N LYS A 139 -6.86 -16.37 -8.47
CA LYS A 139 -6.21 -17.00 -7.30
C LYS A 139 -5.70 -15.98 -6.28
N VAL A 140 -5.42 -14.74 -6.71
CA VAL A 140 -5.12 -13.63 -5.81
C VAL A 140 -6.43 -12.98 -5.37
N HIS A 141 -7.28 -12.58 -6.32
CA HIS A 141 -8.61 -12.05 -6.03
C HIS A 141 -9.51 -11.97 -7.27
N PRO A 142 -10.82 -12.22 -7.16
CA PRO A 142 -11.75 -12.19 -8.30
C PRO A 142 -11.90 -10.83 -8.97
N ASP A 143 -11.74 -9.73 -8.21
CA ASP A 143 -11.80 -8.38 -8.80
C ASP A 143 -10.49 -7.94 -9.49
N ALA A 144 -9.45 -8.78 -9.48
CA ALA A 144 -8.22 -8.54 -10.23
C ALA A 144 -8.28 -9.29 -11.56
N PHE A 145 -8.40 -8.56 -12.66
CA PHE A 145 -8.55 -9.15 -14.00
C PHE A 145 -8.00 -8.21 -15.07
N VAL A 146 -7.69 -8.77 -16.24
CA VAL A 146 -7.28 -8.05 -17.43
C VAL A 146 -8.45 -7.22 -17.96
N THR A 147 -8.30 -5.90 -18.00
CA THR A 147 -9.31 -4.97 -18.52
C THR A 147 -9.10 -4.62 -19.98
N GLY A 148 -7.91 -4.88 -20.52
CA GLY A 148 -7.58 -4.58 -21.90
C GLY A 148 -6.09 -4.77 -22.18
N GLY A 149 -5.68 -4.35 -23.37
CA GLY A 149 -4.30 -4.39 -23.79
C GLY A 149 -4.15 -3.78 -25.17
N VAL A 150 -2.92 -3.39 -25.51
CA VAL A 150 -2.56 -2.94 -26.85
C VAL A 150 -1.55 -3.95 -27.39
N GLU A 151 -2.00 -4.79 -28.32
CA GLU A 151 -1.21 -5.89 -28.88
C GLU A 151 0.06 -5.39 -29.57
N ASP A 152 -0.04 -4.32 -30.37
CA ASP A 152 1.10 -3.67 -31.04
C ASP A 152 2.14 -3.15 -30.04
N ALA A 153 1.69 -2.66 -28.88
CA ALA A 153 2.55 -2.18 -27.80
C ALA A 153 2.94 -3.30 -26.82
N ARG A 154 2.43 -4.51 -27.01
CA ARG A 154 2.62 -5.68 -26.13
C ARG A 154 2.29 -5.37 -24.67
N THR A 155 1.17 -4.70 -24.45
CA THR A 155 0.73 -4.28 -23.12
C THR A 155 -0.55 -4.99 -22.71
N LEU A 156 -0.67 -5.30 -21.41
CA LEU A 156 -1.92 -5.68 -20.76
C LEU A 156 -2.20 -4.76 -19.58
N ASP A 157 -3.45 -4.33 -19.47
CA ASP A 157 -3.95 -3.59 -18.32
C ASP A 157 -4.66 -4.54 -17.36
N ILE A 158 -4.19 -4.58 -16.12
CA ILE A 158 -4.69 -5.43 -15.06
C ILE A 158 -5.29 -4.56 -13.97
N ARG A 159 -6.59 -4.71 -13.70
CA ARG A 159 -7.26 -4.06 -12.57
C ARG A 159 -6.74 -4.63 -11.26
N ILE A 160 -6.48 -3.77 -10.26
CA ILE A 160 -6.01 -4.23 -8.94
C ILE A 160 -7.14 -4.88 -8.12
N GLY A 161 -8.38 -4.41 -8.30
CA GLY A 161 -9.55 -5.01 -7.67
C GLY A 161 -9.76 -4.60 -6.21
N VAL A 162 -9.53 -3.31 -5.90
CA VAL A 162 -9.83 -2.72 -4.59
C VAL A 162 -10.77 -1.54 -4.78
N VAL A 163 -11.99 -1.67 -4.26
CA VAL A 163 -13.01 -0.62 -4.30
C VAL A 163 -12.61 0.51 -3.36
N ASP A 164 -12.63 1.74 -3.87
CA ASP A 164 -12.28 2.89 -3.05
C ASP A 164 -13.36 3.20 -2.00
N SER A 165 -12.92 3.59 -0.81
CA SER A 165 -13.79 3.93 0.31
C SER A 165 -13.51 5.34 0.75
N LYS A 166 -14.41 6.25 0.38
CA LYS A 166 -14.37 7.65 0.82
C LYS A 166 -14.42 7.80 2.34
N ARG A 167 -14.89 6.78 3.06
CA ARG A 167 -15.02 6.76 4.52
C ARG A 167 -13.75 6.27 5.22
N ASN A 168 -12.90 5.51 4.54
CA ASN A 168 -11.66 4.97 5.12
C ASN A 168 -10.56 4.81 4.04
N PRO A 169 -10.03 5.93 3.52
CA PRO A 169 -9.04 5.91 2.46
C PRO A 169 -7.72 5.25 2.89
N ALA A 170 -7.34 5.35 4.17
CA ALA A 170 -6.11 4.73 4.65
C ALA A 170 -6.17 3.19 4.57
N ALA A 171 -7.32 2.59 4.88
CA ALA A 171 -7.49 1.15 4.77
C ALA A 171 -7.50 0.67 3.31
N THR A 172 -8.20 1.38 2.41
CA THR A 172 -8.24 1.01 0.99
C THR A 172 -6.89 1.17 0.33
N ASN A 173 -6.14 2.23 0.65
CA ASN A 173 -4.78 2.41 0.16
C ASN A 173 -3.85 1.27 0.60
N HIS A 174 -3.99 0.81 1.85
CA HIS A 174 -3.22 -0.34 2.33
C HIS A 174 -3.60 -1.63 1.60
N GLN A 175 -4.88 -1.92 1.47
CA GLN A 175 -5.36 -3.10 0.74
C GLN A 175 -4.84 -3.11 -0.69
N ARG A 176 -4.85 -1.96 -1.35
CA ARG A 176 -4.34 -1.80 -2.71
C ARG A 176 -2.84 -2.03 -2.80
N TYR A 177 -2.06 -1.44 -1.90
CA TYR A 177 -0.62 -1.69 -1.83
C TYR A 177 -0.31 -3.17 -1.60
N ALA A 178 -1.00 -3.81 -0.65
CA ALA A 178 -0.86 -5.24 -0.39
C ALA A 178 -1.21 -6.07 -1.62
N ARG A 179 -2.32 -5.75 -2.30
CA ARG A 179 -2.77 -6.44 -3.50
C ARG A 179 -1.78 -6.31 -4.65
N VAL A 180 -1.23 -5.13 -4.90
CA VAL A 180 -0.19 -4.94 -5.94
C VAL A 180 1.02 -5.82 -5.64
N ARG A 181 1.46 -5.89 -4.38
CA ARG A 181 2.56 -6.79 -4.01
C ARG A 181 2.23 -8.25 -4.28
N GLU A 182 1.04 -8.69 -3.92
CA GLU A 182 0.60 -10.07 -4.17
C GLU A 182 0.49 -10.39 -5.66
N LEU A 183 -0.08 -9.48 -6.47
CA LEU A 183 -0.16 -9.63 -7.92
C LEU A 183 1.23 -9.73 -8.55
N VAL A 184 2.15 -8.87 -8.14
CA VAL A 184 3.54 -8.92 -8.63
C VAL A 184 4.21 -10.23 -8.20
N GLU A 185 4.22 -10.55 -6.92
CA GLU A 185 4.98 -11.69 -6.37
C GLU A 185 4.40 -13.05 -6.78
N ARG A 186 3.07 -13.19 -6.86
CA ARG A 186 2.41 -14.49 -7.09
C ARG A 186 2.01 -14.73 -8.54
N VAL A 187 1.80 -13.67 -9.32
CA VAL A 187 1.34 -13.80 -10.72
C VAL A 187 2.43 -13.33 -11.67
N LEU A 188 2.85 -12.08 -11.58
CA LEU A 188 3.74 -11.49 -12.59
C LEU A 188 5.17 -12.04 -12.54
N VAL A 189 5.70 -12.31 -11.35
CA VAL A 189 7.04 -12.92 -11.18
C VAL A 189 7.09 -14.32 -11.82
N PRO A 190 6.18 -15.27 -11.49
CA PRO A 190 6.14 -16.55 -12.20
C PRO A 190 5.81 -16.42 -13.69
N LEU A 191 4.93 -15.47 -14.07
CA LEU A 191 4.58 -15.23 -15.46
C LEU A 191 5.78 -14.79 -16.29
N ALA A 192 6.69 -14.01 -15.71
CA ALA A 192 7.90 -13.51 -16.37
C ALA A 192 8.85 -14.62 -16.84
N GLU A 193 8.78 -15.83 -16.27
CA GLU A 193 9.56 -16.98 -16.72
C GLU A 193 9.09 -17.50 -18.08
N ARG A 194 7.78 -17.39 -18.38
CA ARG A 194 7.16 -17.83 -19.64
C ARG A 194 7.02 -16.70 -20.65
N TYR A 195 6.68 -15.51 -20.15
CA TYR A 195 6.43 -14.30 -20.95
C TYR A 195 7.29 -13.16 -20.40
N PRO A 196 8.51 -12.95 -20.93
CA PRO A 196 9.44 -11.97 -20.37
C PRO A 196 8.81 -10.58 -20.27
N ILE A 197 8.76 -10.05 -19.05
CA ILE A 197 8.19 -8.73 -18.75
C ILE A 197 9.27 -7.66 -18.87
N GLN A 198 8.99 -6.62 -19.64
CA GLN A 198 9.86 -5.45 -19.78
C GLN A 198 9.66 -4.46 -18.63
N SER A 199 8.42 -4.15 -18.28
CA SER A 199 8.09 -3.26 -17.17
C SER A 199 6.66 -3.44 -16.67
N VAL A 200 6.43 -3.04 -15.43
CA VAL A 200 5.10 -2.91 -14.83
C VAL A 200 4.93 -1.49 -14.35
N ARG A 201 3.96 -0.77 -14.88
CA ARG A 201 3.67 0.60 -14.47
C ARG A 201 2.33 0.67 -13.74
N VAL A 202 2.33 1.27 -12.56
CA VAL A 202 1.07 1.56 -11.86
C VAL A 202 0.38 2.74 -12.55
N LYS A 203 -0.87 2.54 -12.95
CA LYS A 203 -1.79 3.57 -13.49
C LYS A 203 -2.66 4.11 -12.38
#